data_AF-A0A948QMF1-F1
#
_entry.id   AF-A0A948QMF1-F1
#
_cell.length_a   1.000
_cell.length_b   1.000
_cell.length_c   1.000
_cell.angle_alpha   90.00
_cell.angle_beta   90.00
_cell.angle_gamma   90.00
#
_symmetry.space_group_name_H-M   'P 1'
#
loop_
_entity.id
_entity.type
_entity.pdbx_description
1 polymer ?
#
loop_
_entity_poly.entity_id
_entity_poly.type
_entity_poly.pdbx_seq_one_letter_code
_entity_poly.pdbx_strand_id
1 'polypeptide(L)'
;MAGLLLFGKTTEIKRHVPHFRIDVIRIRGIEWGKDKDPFLSADLFGNLLNIRIQVIDIFERFFLTPFKLGKDLTRIDDDPFKNALREALSNLLMHQNYFHYSPSQIRIYNDRIEFYNPGYSLKDPDNFATPGSELRNSLITPVFYDMGWAESKGTGFRTQILELKKYGLPEAKWESDEKNDKFTIVFPYPEEQVGQRVAPQVTDQVTAQVTAQVEKRDRIAKILKFCEQPQTLKEMMQFINLKHRVYFLKEILTPLLEKKYLKRTIPDKPKSRFQKYITSKRIK
;
A
#
# COMPACT_ATOMS: atom_id res chain seq x y z
N MET A 1 0.30 20.77 -3.58
CA MET A 1 -0.06 19.55 -2.82
C MET A 1 -0.02 18.29 -3.70
N ALA A 2 -0.79 18.20 -4.79
CA ALA A 2 -0.88 17.00 -5.64
C ALA A 2 0.48 16.43 -6.09
N GLY A 3 1.39 17.25 -6.64
CA GLY A 3 2.72 16.77 -7.06
C GLY A 3 3.57 16.20 -5.91
N LEU A 4 3.41 16.75 -4.69
CA LEU A 4 4.05 16.20 -3.50
C LEU A 4 3.46 14.84 -3.12
N LEU A 5 2.14 14.67 -3.17
CA LEU A 5 1.49 13.39 -2.86
C LEU A 5 1.74 12.32 -3.93
N LEU A 6 1.84 12.70 -5.20
CA LEU A 6 2.07 11.77 -6.31
C LEU A 6 3.54 11.33 -6.42
N PHE A 7 4.48 12.26 -6.28
CA PHE A 7 5.89 12.01 -6.62
C PHE A 7 6.88 12.36 -5.50
N GLY A 8 6.39 12.94 -4.40
CA GLY A 8 7.22 13.38 -3.29
C GLY A 8 7.98 12.25 -2.63
N LYS A 9 9.12 12.61 -2.05
CA LYS A 9 9.85 11.71 -1.14
C LYS A 9 9.04 11.60 0.16
N THR A 10 9.03 10.41 0.77
CA THR A 10 8.35 10.14 2.04
C THR A 10 8.67 11.18 3.12
N THR A 11 9.91 11.67 3.18
CA THR A 11 10.32 12.70 4.16
C THR A 11 9.65 14.06 3.93
N GLU A 12 9.50 14.48 2.68
CA GLU A 12 8.86 15.76 2.35
C GLU A 12 7.35 15.66 2.50
N ILE A 13 6.77 14.51 2.17
CA ILE A 13 5.36 14.22 2.43
C ILE A 13 5.08 14.30 3.93
N LYS A 14 5.84 13.57 4.76
CA LYS A 14 5.69 13.61 6.23
C LYS A 14 5.89 15.02 6.82
N ARG A 15 6.72 15.86 6.19
CA ARG A 15 6.95 17.24 6.63
C ARG A 15 5.73 18.15 6.40
N HIS A 16 5.07 18.01 5.26
CA HIS A 16 3.98 18.93 4.87
C HIS A 16 2.57 18.34 5.08
N VAL A 17 2.46 17.02 5.12
CA VAL A 17 1.22 16.26 5.30
C VAL A 17 1.48 15.09 6.27
N PRO A 18 1.79 15.37 7.55
CA PRO A 18 2.25 14.37 8.51
C PRO A 18 1.23 13.26 8.79
N HIS A 19 -0.06 13.56 8.62
CA HIS A 19 -1.16 12.62 8.79
C HIS A 19 -1.38 11.71 7.58
N PHE A 20 -0.79 12.01 6.41
CA PHE A 20 -1.01 11.21 5.22
C PHE A 20 -0.29 9.86 5.31
N ARG A 21 -1.11 8.82 5.35
CA ARG A 21 -0.77 7.41 5.24
C ARG A 21 -2.02 6.62 4.85
N ILE A 22 -1.84 5.37 4.47
CA ILE A 22 -2.93 4.41 4.32
C ILE A 22 -2.69 3.25 5.29
N ASP A 23 -3.66 2.97 6.15
CA ASP A 23 -3.55 1.89 7.12
C ASP A 23 -4.21 0.62 6.53
N VAL A 24 -3.44 -0.46 6.39
CA VAL A 24 -4.00 -1.78 6.02
C VAL A 24 -4.11 -2.62 7.29
N ILE A 25 -5.33 -2.90 7.71
CA ILE A 25 -5.62 -3.45 9.04
C ILE A 25 -6.29 -4.81 8.88
N ARG A 26 -5.64 -5.86 9.38
CA ARG A 26 -6.24 -7.19 9.50
C ARG A 26 -6.99 -7.28 10.83
N ILE A 27 -8.29 -7.52 10.73
CA ILE A 27 -9.20 -7.67 11.87
C ILE A 27 -9.68 -9.10 11.88
N ARG A 28 -9.18 -9.89 12.83
CA ARG A 28 -9.72 -11.23 13.06
C ARG A 28 -11.19 -11.07 13.51
N GLY A 29 -12.06 -11.92 12.99
CA GLY A 29 -13.50 -11.82 13.22
C GLY A 29 -14.25 -10.94 12.19
N ILE A 30 -15.49 -10.61 12.55
CA ILE A 30 -16.45 -9.84 11.73
C ILE A 30 -16.78 -8.46 12.31
N GLU A 31 -16.29 -8.18 13.52
CA GLU A 31 -16.56 -6.96 14.27
C GLU A 31 -15.28 -6.30 14.77
N TRP A 32 -15.23 -4.96 14.75
CA TRP A 32 -14.08 -4.20 15.23
C TRP A 32 -13.97 -4.25 16.76
N GLY A 33 -12.78 -4.53 17.29
CA GLY A 33 -12.46 -4.37 18.72
C GLY A 33 -13.01 -5.45 19.65
N LYS A 34 -13.65 -6.50 19.13
CA LYS A 34 -14.10 -7.66 19.94
C LYS A 34 -13.05 -8.76 20.07
N ASP A 35 -12.07 -8.82 19.18
CA ASP A 35 -11.02 -9.83 19.23
C ASP A 35 -9.91 -9.44 20.22
N LYS A 36 -9.45 -10.44 20.99
CA LYS A 36 -8.37 -10.30 21.99
C LYS A 36 -6.97 -10.30 21.36
N ASP A 37 -6.87 -10.64 20.08
CA ASP A 37 -5.60 -10.66 19.36
C ASP A 37 -5.16 -9.23 18.96
N PRO A 38 -3.85 -8.94 18.98
CA PRO A 38 -3.34 -7.67 18.51
C PRO A 38 -3.69 -7.47 17.02
N PHE A 39 -4.21 -6.30 16.67
CA PHE A 39 -4.41 -5.91 15.27
C PHE A 39 -3.09 -6.02 14.51
N LEU A 40 -3.11 -6.74 13.39
CA LEU A 40 -2.02 -6.71 12.43
C LEU A 40 -2.26 -5.55 11.48
N SER A 41 -1.62 -4.41 11.73
CA SER A 41 -1.67 -3.25 10.85
C SER A 41 -0.35 -3.04 10.11
N ALA A 42 -0.47 -2.61 8.86
CA ALA A 42 0.62 -2.04 8.08
C ALA A 42 0.29 -0.59 7.77
N ASP A 43 1.06 0.32 8.35
CA ASP A 43 0.93 1.75 8.11
C ASP A 43 1.80 2.10 6.90
N LEU A 44 1.15 2.37 5.77
CA LEU A 44 1.84 2.62 4.50
C LEU A 44 2.12 4.10 4.33
N PHE A 45 3.41 4.43 4.28
CA PHE A 45 3.90 5.79 4.05
C PHE A 45 4.56 5.91 2.66
N GLY A 46 4.53 7.11 2.10
CA GLY A 46 5.18 7.43 0.84
C GLY A 46 4.26 8.22 -0.06
N ASN A 47 4.60 8.28 -1.35
CA ASN A 47 3.71 8.85 -2.36
C ASN A 47 2.64 7.85 -2.81
N LEU A 48 1.61 8.37 -3.45
CA LEU A 48 0.42 7.61 -3.88
C LEU A 48 0.77 6.44 -4.81
N LEU A 49 1.73 6.64 -5.71
CA LEU A 49 2.13 5.61 -6.66
C LEU A 49 2.77 4.42 -5.93
N ASN A 50 3.69 4.71 -5.01
CA ASN A 50 4.35 3.69 -4.20
C ASN A 50 3.38 3.01 -3.24
N ILE A 51 2.44 3.75 -2.64
CA ILE A 51 1.42 3.19 -1.75
C ILE A 51 0.52 2.23 -2.52
N ARG A 52 0.06 2.61 -3.72
CA ARG A 52 -0.77 1.74 -4.56
C ARG A 52 -0.07 0.42 -4.84
N ILE A 53 1.19 0.46 -5.28
CA ILE A 53 1.98 -0.76 -5.54
C ILE A 53 2.08 -1.64 -4.29
N GLN A 54 2.34 -1.06 -3.12
CA GLN A 54 2.43 -1.81 -1.87
C GLN A 54 1.10 -2.48 -1.48
N VAL A 55 -0.03 -1.79 -1.66
CA VAL A 55 -1.35 -2.38 -1.40
C VAL A 55 -1.65 -3.50 -2.39
N ILE A 56 -1.34 -3.32 -3.68
CA ILE A 56 -1.51 -4.40 -4.66
C ILE A 56 -0.66 -5.62 -4.29
N ASP A 57 0.60 -5.42 -3.89
CA ASP A 57 1.43 -6.53 -3.43
C ASP A 57 0.85 -7.21 -2.18
N ILE A 58 0.21 -6.46 -1.26
CA ILE A 58 -0.52 -7.06 -0.12
C ILE A 58 -1.67 -7.91 -0.64
N PHE A 59 -2.51 -7.38 -1.54
CA PHE A 59 -3.64 -8.11 -2.10
C PHE A 59 -3.20 -9.37 -2.85
N GLU A 60 -2.17 -9.32 -3.69
CA GLU A 60 -1.71 -10.52 -4.41
C GLU A 60 -1.20 -11.62 -3.47
N ARG A 61 -0.61 -11.24 -2.33
CA ARG A 61 -0.20 -12.22 -1.32
C ARG A 61 -1.35 -12.70 -0.44
N PHE A 62 -2.35 -11.84 -0.20
CA PHE A 62 -3.54 -12.16 0.58
C PHE A 62 -4.48 -13.09 -0.20
N PHE A 63 -4.73 -12.76 -1.46
CA PHE A 63 -5.48 -13.56 -2.41
C PHE A 63 -4.54 -14.52 -3.13
N LEU A 64 -4.09 -15.56 -2.41
CA LEU A 64 -3.54 -16.75 -3.05
C LEU A 64 -4.59 -17.29 -4.02
N THR A 65 -4.52 -16.90 -5.28
CA THR A 65 -5.40 -17.44 -6.32
C THR A 65 -5.05 -18.91 -6.48
N PRO A 66 -5.96 -19.86 -6.19
CA PRO A 66 -5.78 -21.20 -6.70
C PRO A 66 -5.76 -21.09 -8.23
N PHE A 67 -4.80 -21.77 -8.86
CA PHE A 67 -4.73 -21.88 -10.31
C PHE A 67 -6.10 -22.35 -10.85
N LYS A 68 -6.84 -21.48 -11.54
CA LYS A 68 -8.09 -21.83 -12.22
C LYS A 68 -7.82 -21.87 -13.71
N LEU A 69 -7.87 -23.08 -14.27
CA LEU A 69 -7.81 -23.33 -15.69
C LEU A 69 -9.22 -23.21 -16.27
N GLY A 70 -9.41 -22.38 -17.29
CA GLY A 70 -10.69 -22.28 -18.00
C GLY A 70 -11.08 -23.59 -18.66
N LYS A 71 -12.36 -23.72 -19.06
CA LYS A 71 -12.87 -24.89 -19.82
C LYS A 71 -12.06 -25.17 -21.11
N ASP A 72 -11.36 -24.16 -21.60
CA ASP A 72 -10.61 -24.18 -22.86
C ASP A 72 -9.09 -24.29 -22.64
N LEU A 73 -8.64 -24.70 -21.44
CA LEU A 73 -7.22 -24.75 -21.05
C LEU A 73 -6.50 -23.37 -21.06
N THR A 74 -7.26 -22.28 -21.14
CA THR A 74 -6.75 -20.91 -21.05
C THR A 74 -6.66 -20.47 -19.59
N ARG A 75 -5.62 -19.68 -19.28
CA ARG A 75 -5.45 -19.06 -17.98
C ARG A 75 -6.55 -18.00 -17.79
N ILE A 76 -7.36 -18.12 -16.73
CA ILE A 76 -8.29 -17.05 -16.34
C ILE A 76 -7.45 -15.98 -15.66
N ASP A 77 -6.97 -14.99 -16.44
CA ASP A 77 -6.16 -13.87 -15.93
C ASP A 77 -6.99 -12.80 -15.22
N ASP A 78 -8.31 -12.78 -15.43
CA ASP A 78 -9.23 -11.82 -14.82
C ASP A 78 -10.02 -12.46 -13.69
N ASP A 79 -9.58 -12.22 -12.46
CA ASP A 79 -10.42 -12.40 -11.26
C ASP A 79 -11.25 -11.12 -11.06
N PRO A 80 -12.58 -11.15 -11.33
CA PRO A 80 -13.41 -9.95 -11.25
C PRO A 80 -13.40 -9.34 -9.84
N PHE A 81 -13.21 -10.16 -8.80
CA PHE A 81 -13.08 -9.67 -7.43
C PHE A 81 -11.80 -8.86 -7.26
N LYS A 82 -10.65 -9.37 -7.76
CA LYS A 82 -9.39 -8.60 -7.72
C LYS A 82 -9.49 -7.30 -8.51
N ASN A 83 -10.15 -7.31 -9.66
CA ASN A 83 -10.34 -6.10 -10.47
C ASN A 83 -11.22 -5.06 -9.73
N ALA A 84 -12.28 -5.50 -9.05
CA ALA A 84 -13.10 -4.66 -8.18
C ALA A 84 -12.28 -4.02 -7.05
N LEU A 85 -11.41 -4.78 -6.39
CA LEU A 85 -10.55 -4.26 -5.31
C LEU A 85 -9.49 -3.26 -5.82
N ARG A 86 -8.96 -3.47 -7.03
CA ARG A 86 -8.02 -2.54 -7.69
C ARG A 86 -8.72 -1.22 -8.05
N GLU A 87 -9.95 -1.31 -8.54
CA GLU A 87 -10.79 -0.14 -8.82
C GLU A 87 -11.14 0.60 -7.52
N ALA A 88 -11.55 -0.12 -6.47
CA ALA A 88 -11.83 0.45 -5.15
C ALA A 88 -10.61 1.15 -4.55
N LEU A 89 -9.42 0.55 -4.66
CA LEU A 89 -8.17 1.19 -4.25
C LEU A 89 -7.88 2.48 -5.03
N SER A 90 -8.10 2.46 -6.34
CA SER A 90 -7.84 3.64 -7.17
C SER A 90 -8.83 4.76 -6.82
N ASN A 91 -10.10 4.44 -6.60
CA ASN A 91 -11.11 5.37 -6.12
C ASN A 91 -10.80 5.89 -4.70
N LEU A 92 -10.32 5.04 -3.79
CA LEU A 92 -9.88 5.45 -2.46
C LEU A 92 -8.80 6.54 -2.55
N LEU A 93 -7.76 6.30 -3.36
CA LEU A 93 -6.63 7.24 -3.52
C LEU A 93 -7.04 8.50 -4.32
N MET A 94 -7.91 8.38 -5.31
CA MET A 94 -8.32 9.55 -6.11
C MET A 94 -9.27 10.48 -5.36
N HIS A 95 -10.14 9.94 -4.48
CA HIS A 95 -11.21 10.70 -3.86
C HIS A 95 -11.00 11.00 -2.36
N GLN A 96 -9.87 10.60 -1.78
CA GLN A 96 -9.53 10.91 -0.38
C GLN A 96 -9.52 12.42 -0.11
N ASN A 97 -10.08 12.82 1.04
CA ASN A 97 -9.89 14.14 1.59
C ASN A 97 -8.50 14.24 2.27
N TYR A 98 -7.48 14.65 1.52
CA TYR A 98 -6.10 14.78 2.03
C TYR A 98 -5.90 15.88 3.08
N PHE A 99 -6.91 16.72 3.32
CA PHE A 99 -6.89 17.73 4.38
C PHE A 99 -7.45 17.21 5.70
N HIS A 100 -8.09 16.04 5.69
CA HIS A 100 -8.59 15.38 6.89
C HIS A 100 -7.45 14.73 7.67
N TYR A 101 -7.43 14.84 9.00
CA TYR A 101 -6.35 14.32 9.86
C TYR A 101 -6.36 12.80 10.03
N SER A 102 -7.45 12.14 9.65
CA SER A 102 -7.56 10.68 9.67
C SER A 102 -6.95 10.07 8.40
N PRO A 103 -6.27 8.92 8.49
CA PRO A 103 -5.85 8.19 7.30
C PRO A 103 -7.02 7.41 6.68
N SER A 104 -6.93 7.13 5.39
CA SER A 104 -7.79 6.09 4.79
C SER A 104 -7.34 4.72 5.28
N GLN A 105 -8.28 3.79 5.31
CA GLN A 105 -8.05 2.46 5.87
C GLN A 105 -8.57 1.39 4.92
N ILE A 106 -7.80 0.32 4.78
CA ILE A 106 -8.24 -0.92 4.15
C ILE A 106 -8.37 -1.95 5.27
N ARG A 107 -9.60 -2.29 5.63
CA ARG A 107 -9.91 -3.19 6.74
C ARG A 107 -10.25 -4.55 6.19
N ILE A 108 -9.51 -5.55 6.63
CA ILE A 108 -9.63 -6.92 6.14
C ILE A 108 -10.21 -7.78 7.25
N TYR A 109 -11.49 -8.11 7.12
CA TYR A 109 -12.23 -8.99 8.03
C TYR A 109 -12.19 -10.44 7.53
N ASN A 110 -12.74 -11.37 8.32
CA ASN A 110 -12.85 -12.77 7.93
C ASN A 110 -13.87 -13.02 6.81
N ASP A 111 -14.85 -12.15 6.68
CA ASP A 111 -16.00 -12.27 5.77
C ASP A 111 -16.01 -11.20 4.67
N ARG A 112 -15.21 -10.14 4.79
CA ARG A 112 -15.23 -8.99 3.85
C ARG A 112 -13.96 -8.16 3.87
N ILE A 113 -13.82 -7.27 2.88
CA ILE A 113 -12.86 -6.16 2.87
C ILE A 113 -13.61 -4.84 2.83
N GLU A 114 -13.19 -3.87 3.63
CA GLU A 114 -13.73 -2.52 3.63
C GLU A 114 -12.64 -1.53 3.20
N PHE A 115 -12.98 -0.62 2.28
CA PHE A 115 -12.18 0.55 1.95
C PHE A 115 -12.87 1.76 2.57
N TYR A 116 -12.28 2.27 3.64
CA TYR A 116 -12.73 3.43 4.37
C TYR A 116 -11.92 4.66 3.97
N ASN A 117 -12.60 5.73 3.60
CA ASN A 117 -12.01 7.01 3.24
C ASN A 117 -12.57 8.13 4.12
N PRO A 118 -11.73 8.99 4.70
CA PRO A 118 -12.17 10.32 5.10
C PRO A 118 -12.44 11.14 3.84
N GLY A 119 -13.56 11.84 3.80
CA GLY A 119 -14.18 12.37 2.59
C GLY A 119 -15.45 11.60 2.25
N TYR A 120 -16.61 12.24 2.36
CA TYR A 120 -17.85 11.70 1.78
C TYR A 120 -17.76 11.65 0.24
N SER A 121 -18.63 10.89 -0.42
CA SER A 121 -18.68 10.87 -1.89
C SER A 121 -19.30 12.15 -2.42
N LEU A 122 -18.59 12.87 -3.30
CA LEU A 122 -19.14 14.07 -3.96
C LEU A 122 -20.29 13.72 -4.91
N LYS A 123 -20.21 12.54 -5.54
CA LYS A 123 -21.30 12.00 -6.34
C LYS A 123 -22.28 11.26 -5.45
N ASP A 124 -23.57 11.51 -5.64
CA ASP A 124 -24.63 10.78 -4.97
C ASP A 124 -24.48 9.26 -5.21
N PRO A 125 -24.43 8.43 -4.14
CA PRO A 125 -24.29 6.99 -4.28
C PRO A 125 -25.41 6.31 -5.09
N ASP A 126 -26.63 6.87 -5.11
CA ASP A 126 -27.73 6.34 -5.93
C ASP A 126 -27.47 6.52 -7.43
N ASN A 127 -26.58 7.46 -7.77
CA ASN A 127 -26.19 7.76 -9.14
C ASN A 127 -24.89 7.07 -9.57
N PHE A 128 -24.29 6.18 -8.78
CA PHE A 128 -23.05 5.50 -9.16
C PHE A 128 -23.16 4.65 -10.44
N ALA A 129 -24.36 4.23 -10.83
CA ALA A 129 -24.60 3.50 -12.08
C ALA A 129 -24.57 4.40 -13.35
N THR A 130 -24.68 5.72 -13.18
CA THR A 130 -24.62 6.67 -14.31
C THR A 130 -23.17 7.05 -14.62
N PRO A 131 -22.81 7.35 -15.88
CA PRO A 131 -21.47 7.83 -16.21
C PRO A 131 -21.15 9.17 -15.54
N GLY A 132 -19.85 9.45 -15.38
CA GLY A 132 -19.35 10.71 -14.79
C GLY A 132 -18.83 10.52 -13.37
N SER A 133 -17.74 11.23 -13.06
CA SER A 133 -17.09 11.24 -11.75
C SER A 133 -16.93 12.66 -11.25
N GLU A 134 -17.22 12.90 -9.97
CA GLU A 134 -16.98 14.18 -9.32
C GLU A 134 -15.64 14.14 -8.59
N LEU A 135 -14.67 14.87 -9.14
CA LEU A 135 -13.27 14.76 -8.75
C LEU A 135 -12.94 15.67 -7.57
N ARG A 136 -12.72 15.08 -6.39
CA ARG A 136 -12.15 15.81 -5.25
C ARG A 136 -10.71 16.25 -5.53
N ASN A 137 -9.92 15.37 -6.16
CA ASN A 137 -8.52 15.61 -6.49
C ASN A 137 -8.30 15.63 -8.01
N SER A 138 -8.67 16.74 -8.65
CA SER A 138 -8.60 16.95 -10.11
C SER A 138 -7.17 16.92 -10.70
N LEU A 139 -6.13 17.12 -9.88
CA LEU A 139 -4.73 17.03 -10.31
C LEU A 139 -4.10 15.66 -10.08
N ILE A 140 -4.70 14.82 -9.23
CA ILE A 140 -4.23 13.44 -8.95
C ILE A 140 -4.85 12.47 -9.95
N THR A 141 -6.13 12.66 -10.21
CA THR A 141 -6.94 11.79 -11.05
C THR A 141 -6.39 11.59 -12.48
N PRO A 142 -5.95 12.63 -13.22
CA PRO A 142 -5.38 12.45 -14.55
C PRO A 142 -4.15 11.53 -14.56
N VAL A 143 -3.30 11.60 -13.53
CA VAL A 143 -2.12 10.72 -13.44
C VAL A 143 -2.54 9.25 -13.28
N PHE A 144 -3.62 8.98 -12.55
CA PHE A 144 -4.15 7.61 -12.43
C PHE A 144 -4.76 7.12 -13.75
N TYR A 145 -5.38 8.01 -14.54
CA TYR A 145 -5.84 7.69 -15.89
C TYR A 145 -4.68 7.41 -16.84
N ASP A 146 -3.65 8.26 -16.85
CA ASP A 146 -2.46 8.11 -17.69
C ASP A 146 -1.71 6.80 -17.39
N MET A 147 -1.74 6.35 -16.14
CA MET A 147 -1.16 5.07 -15.71
C MET A 147 -2.05 3.86 -15.98
N GLY A 148 -3.27 4.05 -16.51
CA GLY A 148 -4.24 2.99 -16.73
C GLY A 148 -4.74 2.35 -15.43
N TRP A 149 -4.71 3.10 -14.32
CA TRP A 149 -5.12 2.62 -13.00
C TRP A 149 -6.57 2.90 -12.67
N ALA A 150 -7.20 3.82 -13.38
CA ALA A 150 -8.61 4.14 -13.30
C ALA A 150 -9.14 4.54 -14.69
N GLU A 151 -10.46 4.49 -14.87
CA GLU A 151 -11.11 4.89 -16.11
C GLU A 151 -11.65 6.34 -16.06
N SER A 152 -11.46 7.09 -17.14
CA SER A 152 -11.76 8.53 -17.18
C SER A 152 -13.26 8.90 -17.16
N LYS A 153 -14.15 7.95 -17.47
CA LYS A 153 -15.59 8.20 -17.65
C LYS A 153 -16.44 7.84 -16.44
N GLY A 154 -15.84 7.50 -15.31
CA GLY A 154 -16.56 6.96 -14.14
C GLY A 154 -17.18 5.58 -14.43
N THR A 155 -16.73 4.91 -15.50
CA THR A 155 -17.19 3.59 -15.91
C THR A 155 -16.60 2.48 -15.07
N GLY A 156 -15.38 2.66 -14.55
CA GLY A 156 -14.68 1.67 -13.72
C GLY A 156 -15.47 1.20 -12.50
N PHE A 157 -16.09 2.13 -11.76
CA PHE A 157 -16.97 1.77 -10.65
C PHE A 157 -18.14 0.89 -11.10
N ARG A 158 -18.78 1.24 -12.23
CA ARG A 158 -19.85 0.42 -12.77
C ARG A 158 -19.35 -0.94 -13.24
N THR A 159 -18.30 -0.99 -14.06
CA THR A 159 -17.82 -2.20 -14.73
C THR A 159 -17.12 -3.18 -13.79
N GLN A 160 -16.41 -2.69 -12.79
CA GLN A 160 -15.62 -3.53 -11.88
C GLN A 160 -16.32 -3.77 -10.54
N ILE A 161 -17.15 -2.85 -10.05
CA ILE A 161 -17.76 -2.96 -8.72
C ILE A 161 -19.24 -3.36 -8.81
N LEU A 162 -20.04 -2.62 -9.60
CA LEU A 162 -21.49 -2.91 -9.70
C LEU A 162 -21.79 -4.21 -10.46
N GLU A 163 -20.89 -4.64 -11.34
CA GLU A 163 -21.10 -5.83 -12.18
C GLU A 163 -20.59 -7.14 -11.55
N LEU A 164 -20.12 -7.13 -10.30
CA LEU A 164 -19.70 -8.32 -9.56
C LEU A 164 -20.76 -9.44 -9.57
N LYS A 165 -22.04 -9.08 -9.46
CA LYS A 165 -23.16 -10.03 -9.49
C LYS A 165 -23.27 -10.81 -10.80
N LYS A 166 -22.88 -10.22 -11.94
CA LYS A 166 -22.88 -10.93 -13.23
C LYS A 166 -21.91 -12.12 -13.24
N TYR A 167 -20.89 -12.07 -12.38
CA TYR A 167 -19.90 -13.14 -12.20
C TYR A 167 -20.24 -14.08 -11.04
N GLY A 168 -21.46 -13.99 -10.46
CA GLY A 168 -21.86 -14.79 -9.30
C GLY A 168 -21.16 -14.41 -8.00
N LEU A 169 -20.53 -13.23 -7.94
CA LEU A 169 -19.87 -12.72 -6.75
C LEU A 169 -20.81 -11.85 -5.92
N PRO A 170 -20.62 -11.75 -4.59
CA PRO A 170 -21.41 -10.86 -3.75
C PRO A 170 -21.33 -9.40 -4.21
N GLU A 171 -22.45 -8.70 -4.16
CA GLU A 171 -22.50 -7.26 -4.45
C GLU A 171 -21.73 -6.46 -3.39
N ALA A 172 -20.96 -5.47 -3.84
CA ALA A 172 -20.38 -4.50 -2.94
C ALA A 172 -21.47 -3.58 -2.37
N LYS A 173 -21.30 -3.18 -1.11
CA LYS A 173 -22.16 -2.21 -0.42
C LYS A 173 -21.37 -0.97 -0.09
N TRP A 174 -22.02 0.18 0.04
CA TRP A 174 -21.34 1.41 0.42
C TRP A 174 -22.19 2.27 1.35
N GLU A 175 -21.52 3.12 2.10
CA GLU A 175 -22.11 4.13 2.98
C GLU A 175 -21.36 5.44 2.77
N SER A 176 -22.08 6.50 2.42
CA SER A 176 -21.58 7.87 2.37
C SER A 176 -22.26 8.67 3.48
N ASP A 177 -21.48 9.32 4.33
CA ASP A 177 -21.99 10.15 5.43
C ASP A 177 -21.35 11.53 5.34
N GLU A 178 -22.12 12.47 4.80
CA GLU A 178 -21.71 13.85 4.61
C GLU A 178 -21.46 14.56 5.94
N LYS A 179 -22.24 14.24 6.97
CA LYS A 179 -22.16 14.89 8.28
C LYS A 179 -20.84 14.58 8.98
N ASN A 180 -20.36 13.34 8.84
CA ASN A 180 -19.12 12.87 9.45
C ASN A 180 -17.94 12.83 8.45
N ASP A 181 -18.12 13.38 7.23
CA ASP A 181 -17.13 13.39 6.15
C ASP A 181 -16.45 12.02 5.94
N LYS A 182 -17.24 10.97 5.75
CA LYS A 182 -16.73 9.60 5.55
C LYS A 182 -17.41 8.90 4.38
N PHE A 183 -16.66 8.03 3.73
CA PHE A 183 -17.16 7.09 2.75
C PHE A 183 -16.57 5.71 3.00
N THR A 184 -17.38 4.66 2.98
CA THR A 184 -16.91 3.28 3.09
C THR A 184 -17.54 2.45 1.99
N ILE A 185 -16.73 1.63 1.32
CA ILE A 185 -17.21 0.56 0.44
C ILE A 185 -16.78 -0.79 1.00
N VAL A 186 -17.69 -1.76 0.96
CA VAL A 186 -17.61 -3.07 1.59
C VAL A 186 -17.76 -4.14 0.52
N PHE A 187 -16.77 -5.03 0.45
CA PHE A 187 -16.72 -6.17 -0.46
C PHE A 187 -16.83 -7.48 0.33
N PRO A 188 -18.03 -8.10 0.40
CA PRO A 188 -18.17 -9.42 0.99
C PRO A 188 -17.39 -10.46 0.20
N TYR A 189 -16.80 -11.44 0.89
CA TYR A 189 -16.19 -12.58 0.21
C TYR A 189 -17.25 -13.53 -0.34
N PRO A 190 -16.99 -14.20 -1.48
CA PRO A 190 -17.80 -15.32 -1.94
C PRO A 190 -17.90 -16.42 -0.86
N GLU A 191 -19.07 -17.01 -0.67
CA GLU A 191 -19.35 -17.99 0.40
C GLU A 191 -18.35 -19.16 0.42
N GLU A 192 -17.95 -19.65 -0.76
CA GLU A 192 -16.95 -20.73 -0.92
C GLU A 192 -15.56 -20.38 -0.35
N GLN A 193 -15.25 -19.09 -0.22
CA GLN A 193 -13.94 -18.58 0.21
C GLN A 193 -13.89 -18.22 1.70
N VAL A 194 -15.04 -18.12 2.38
CA VAL A 194 -15.14 -17.78 3.80
C VAL A 194 -14.52 -18.88 4.68
N GLY A 195 -14.66 -20.16 4.28
CA GLY A 195 -14.10 -21.31 5.01
C GLY A 195 -12.62 -21.63 4.70
N GLN A 196 -12.15 -21.38 3.48
CA GLN A 196 -10.76 -21.68 3.07
C GLN A 196 -9.73 -20.62 3.54
N ARG A 197 -10.17 -19.38 3.80
CA ARG A 197 -9.29 -18.26 4.20
C ARG A 197 -9.02 -18.18 5.70
N VAL A 198 -9.48 -19.17 6.47
CA VAL A 198 -9.24 -19.34 7.90
C VAL A 198 -7.83 -19.89 8.20
N ALA A 199 -6.93 -20.01 7.21
CA ALA A 199 -5.51 -20.30 7.46
C ALA A 199 -4.79 -19.04 8.01
N PRO A 200 -4.48 -18.94 9.32
CA PRO A 200 -3.99 -17.71 9.93
C PRO A 200 -2.58 -17.31 9.47
N GLN A 201 -1.82 -18.26 8.90
CA GLN A 201 -0.37 -18.11 8.74
C GLN A 201 0.06 -17.26 7.54
N VAL A 202 -0.73 -17.21 6.46
CA VAL A 202 -0.33 -16.47 5.24
C VAL A 202 -0.58 -14.98 5.42
N THR A 203 -1.70 -14.60 6.02
CA THR A 203 -2.11 -13.19 6.11
C THR A 203 -1.27 -12.40 7.11
N ASP A 204 -0.93 -13.02 8.24
CA ASP A 204 -0.20 -12.35 9.32
C ASP A 204 1.27 -12.11 8.96
N GLN A 205 1.88 -13.05 8.23
CA GLN A 205 3.22 -12.85 7.68
C GLN A 205 3.24 -11.74 6.64
N VAL A 206 2.20 -11.59 5.82
CA VAL A 206 2.17 -10.58 4.76
C VAL A 206 2.10 -9.17 5.33
N THR A 207 1.19 -8.90 6.28
CA THR A 207 1.12 -7.57 6.93
C THR A 207 2.41 -7.28 7.68
N ALA A 208 2.94 -8.23 8.47
CA ALA A 208 4.20 -8.05 9.19
C ALA A 208 5.43 -7.86 8.26
N GLN A 209 5.51 -8.62 7.16
CA GLN A 209 6.58 -8.50 6.18
C GLN A 209 6.50 -7.18 5.41
N VAL A 210 5.31 -6.68 5.10
CA VAL A 210 5.16 -5.39 4.44
C VAL A 210 5.58 -4.26 5.36
N THR A 211 5.14 -4.26 6.61
CA THR A 211 5.63 -3.30 7.62
C THR A 211 7.16 -3.35 7.71
N ALA A 212 7.76 -4.55 7.74
CA ALA A 212 9.21 -4.71 7.74
C ALA A 212 9.90 -4.25 6.43
N GLN A 213 9.29 -4.45 5.26
CA GLN A 213 9.82 -4.02 3.97
C GLN A 213 9.77 -2.50 3.79
N VAL A 214 8.69 -1.86 4.24
CA VAL A 214 8.54 -0.40 4.24
C VAL A 214 9.56 0.24 5.17
N GLU A 215 9.69 -0.29 6.40
CA GLU A 215 10.75 0.13 7.32
C GLU A 215 12.15 -0.07 6.73
N LYS A 216 12.39 -1.20 6.03
CA LYS A 216 13.69 -1.48 5.39
C LYS A 216 14.00 -0.47 4.29
N ARG A 217 13.03 -0.13 3.43
CA ARG A 217 13.20 0.89 2.38
C ARG A 217 13.47 2.27 2.96
N ASP A 218 12.72 2.67 3.99
CA ASP A 218 12.93 3.93 4.70
C ASP A 218 14.32 3.99 5.39
N ARG A 219 14.76 2.89 6.01
CA ARG A 219 16.10 2.77 6.62
C ARG A 219 17.21 2.88 5.58
N ILE A 220 17.06 2.23 4.42
CA ILE A 220 18.02 2.32 3.32
C ILE A 220 18.13 3.77 2.81
N ALA A 221 17.00 4.43 2.55
CA ALA A 221 16.99 5.82 2.09
C ALA A 221 17.66 6.77 3.09
N LYS A 222 17.39 6.59 4.39
CA LYS A 222 18.04 7.35 5.48
C LYS A 222 19.56 7.14 5.50
N ILE A 223 20.02 5.90 5.34
CA ILE A 223 21.46 5.58 5.32
C ILE A 223 22.16 6.20 4.12
N LEU A 224 21.56 6.12 2.93
CA LEU A 224 22.16 6.70 1.73
C LEU A 224 22.30 8.22 1.83
N LYS A 225 21.34 8.88 2.48
CA LYS A 225 21.45 10.32 2.76
C LYS A 225 22.51 10.61 3.83
N PHE A 226 22.54 9.82 4.91
CA PHE A 226 23.51 10.01 6.00
C PHE A 226 24.97 9.78 5.55
N CYS A 227 25.17 8.87 4.61
CA CYS A 227 26.49 8.56 4.03
C CYS A 227 26.88 9.50 2.88
N GLU A 228 26.19 10.62 2.66
CA GLU A 228 26.71 11.68 1.77
C GLU A 228 28.08 12.18 2.26
N GLN A 229 28.31 12.12 3.57
CA GLN A 229 29.63 12.25 4.20
C GLN A 229 30.15 10.87 4.64
N PRO A 230 31.48 10.68 4.76
CA PRO A 230 32.04 9.41 5.23
C PRO A 230 31.60 9.08 6.66
N GLN A 231 30.79 8.02 6.82
CA GLN A 231 30.29 7.55 8.12
C GLN A 231 30.91 6.21 8.51
N THR A 232 31.14 5.99 9.80
CA THR A 232 31.52 4.69 10.34
C THR A 232 30.30 3.77 10.43
N LEU A 233 30.56 2.46 10.50
CA LEU A 233 29.50 1.47 10.70
C LEU A 233 28.68 1.71 11.99
N LYS A 234 29.34 2.17 13.06
CA LYS A 234 28.70 2.45 14.34
C LYS A 234 27.74 3.63 14.23
N GLU A 235 28.18 4.72 13.59
CA GLU A 235 27.35 5.91 13.36
C GLU A 235 26.14 5.57 12.48
N MET A 236 26.32 4.78 11.41
CA MET A 236 25.21 4.35 10.56
C MET A 236 24.15 3.55 11.34
N MET A 237 24.59 2.59 12.17
CA MET A 237 23.69 1.78 12.99
C MET A 237 22.95 2.61 14.04
N GLN A 238 23.65 3.54 14.69
CA GLN A 238 23.05 4.46 15.66
C GLN A 238 22.03 5.37 14.99
N PHE A 239 22.33 5.90 13.80
CA PHE A 239 21.45 6.80 13.07
C PHE A 239 20.09 6.18 12.71
N ILE A 240 20.05 4.88 12.40
CA ILE A 240 18.80 4.15 12.15
C ILE A 240 18.26 3.38 13.38
N ASN A 241 18.80 3.65 14.56
CA ASN A 241 18.45 3.01 15.84
C ASN A 241 18.45 1.47 15.78
N LEU A 242 19.42 0.88 15.07
CA LEU A 242 19.48 -0.57 14.85
C LEU A 242 20.59 -1.20 15.68
N LYS A 243 20.20 -2.01 16.68
CA LYS A 243 21.14 -2.63 17.64
C LYS A 243 21.84 -3.88 17.09
N HIS A 244 21.22 -4.57 16.12
CA HIS A 244 21.68 -5.89 15.68
C HIS A 244 22.69 -5.80 14.51
N ARG A 245 24.00 -5.87 14.82
CA ARG A 245 25.09 -5.68 13.84
C ARG A 245 25.08 -6.68 12.69
N VAL A 246 24.85 -7.96 12.97
CA VAL A 246 24.87 -9.01 11.93
C VAL A 246 23.77 -8.78 10.90
N TYR A 247 22.57 -8.40 11.36
CA TYR A 247 21.46 -8.04 10.50
C TYR A 247 21.81 -6.82 9.64
N PHE A 248 22.34 -5.75 10.25
CA PHE A 248 22.73 -4.54 9.52
C PHE A 248 23.71 -4.86 8.37
N LEU A 249 24.72 -5.67 8.64
CA LEU A 249 25.71 -6.07 7.65
C LEU A 249 25.05 -6.84 6.49
N LYS A 250 24.30 -7.90 6.81
CA LYS A 250 23.72 -8.81 5.81
C LYS A 250 22.60 -8.18 5.00
N GLU A 251 21.66 -7.52 5.67
CA GLU A 251 20.39 -7.09 5.08
C GLU A 251 20.43 -5.67 4.52
N ILE A 252 21.38 -4.84 4.95
CA ILE A 252 21.46 -3.42 4.58
C ILE A 252 22.79 -3.10 3.91
N LEU A 253 23.92 -3.27 4.60
CA LEU A 253 25.21 -2.79 4.10
C LEU A 253 25.72 -3.55 2.88
N THR A 254 25.74 -4.89 2.95
CA THR A 254 26.25 -5.73 1.85
C THR A 254 25.47 -5.49 0.55
N PRO A 255 24.12 -5.49 0.53
CA PRO A 255 23.36 -5.16 -0.67
C PRO A 255 23.66 -3.78 -1.25
N LEU A 256 23.89 -2.77 -0.38
CA LEU A 256 24.20 -1.40 -0.85
C LEU A 256 25.61 -1.29 -1.45
N LEU A 257 26.56 -2.09 -0.98
CA LEU A 257 27.90 -2.17 -1.54
C LEU A 257 27.91 -2.93 -2.87
N GLU A 258 27.21 -4.06 -2.94
CA GLU A 258 27.08 -4.88 -4.17
C GLU A 258 26.41 -4.10 -5.30
N LYS A 259 25.31 -3.39 -4.98
CA LYS A 259 24.61 -2.49 -5.92
C LYS A 259 25.33 -1.17 -6.15
N LYS A 260 26.51 -0.97 -5.53
CA LYS A 260 27.37 0.21 -5.68
C LYS A 260 26.73 1.53 -5.23
N TYR A 261 25.66 1.51 -4.45
CA TYR A 261 25.07 2.71 -3.85
C TYR A 261 25.97 3.29 -2.75
N LEU A 262 26.68 2.42 -2.02
CA LEU A 262 27.74 2.80 -1.08
C LEU A 262 29.11 2.34 -1.59
N LYS A 263 30.15 3.03 -1.15
CA LYS A 263 31.56 2.66 -1.33
C LYS A 263 32.30 2.68 0.00
N ARG A 264 33.30 1.80 0.10
CA ARG A 264 34.29 1.82 1.19
C ARG A 264 35.28 2.95 0.93
N THR A 265 35.66 3.69 1.97
CA THR A 265 36.74 4.69 1.86
C THR A 265 38.11 4.03 1.77
N ILE A 266 38.26 2.81 2.27
CA ILE A 266 39.49 2.00 2.18
C ILE A 266 39.15 0.66 1.51
N PRO A 267 39.10 0.59 0.16
CA PRO A 267 38.67 -0.62 -0.56
C PRO A 267 39.56 -1.84 -0.29
N ASP A 268 40.89 -1.66 -0.24
CA ASP A 268 41.87 -2.74 -0.15
C ASP A 268 41.91 -3.41 1.24
N LYS A 269 41.37 -2.73 2.27
CA LYS A 269 41.34 -3.22 3.66
C LYS A 269 39.91 -3.20 4.19
N PRO A 270 39.03 -4.12 3.75
CA PRO A 270 37.62 -4.11 4.11
C PRO A 270 37.37 -4.24 5.61
N LYS A 271 38.26 -4.90 6.36
CA LYS A 271 38.21 -5.06 7.82
C LYS A 271 38.97 -3.97 8.61
N SER A 272 39.41 -2.89 7.96
CA SER A 272 40.13 -1.80 8.62
C SER A 272 39.30 -1.18 9.76
N ARG A 273 39.94 -0.89 10.91
CA ARG A 273 39.32 -0.17 12.03
C ARG A 273 38.92 1.27 11.67
N PHE A 274 39.54 1.83 10.63
CA PHE A 274 39.26 3.18 10.12
C PHE A 274 38.33 3.17 8.90
N GLN A 275 37.69 2.04 8.61
CA GLN A 275 36.78 1.93 7.47
C GLN A 275 35.57 2.86 7.66
N LYS A 276 35.28 3.66 6.63
CA LYS A 276 34.07 4.46 6.52
C LYS A 276 33.34 4.15 5.21
N TYR A 277 32.09 4.54 5.14
CA TYR A 277 31.22 4.32 4.00
C TYR A 277 30.69 5.65 3.49
N ILE A 278 30.71 5.83 2.16
CA ILE A 278 30.25 7.03 1.48
C ILE A 278 29.33 6.65 0.32
N THR A 279 28.31 7.45 0.07
CA THR A 279 27.36 7.29 -1.03
C THR A 279 28.04 7.57 -2.36
N SER A 280 27.88 6.65 -3.31
CA SER A 280 28.37 6.83 -4.67
C SER A 280 27.58 7.92 -5.36
N LYS A 281 28.24 8.98 -5.84
CA LYS A 281 27.65 9.98 -6.76
C LYS A 281 27.34 9.34 -8.13
N ARG A 282 26.30 8.52 -8.21
CA ARG A 282 25.59 8.16 -9.45
C ARG A 282 24.12 8.02 -9.10
N ILE A 283 23.44 9.15 -9.09
CA ILE A 283 22.03 9.19 -9.50
C ILE A 283 22.10 9.83 -10.89
N LYS A 284 22.18 9.00 -11.93
CA LYS A 284 21.70 9.35 -13.27
C LYS A 284 20.32 8.73 -13.38
#